data_AF-A0AAP3A5P0-F1
#
_entry.id   AF-A0AAP3A5P0-F1
#
_cell.length_a   1.000
_cell.length_b   1.000
_cell.length_c   1.000
_cell.angle_alpha   90.00
_cell.angle_beta   90.00
_cell.angle_gamma   90.00
#
_symmetry.space_group_name_H-M   'P 1'
#
loop_
_entity.id
_entity.type
_entity.pdbx_description
1 polymer ?
#
loop_
_entity_poly.entity_id
_entity_poly.type
_entity_poly.pdbx_seq_one_letter_code
_entity_poly.pdbx_strand_id
1 'polypeptide(L)' 'VKENTTGFHLKEPMTADSISSDILKTLANPELTAVAKQGQDFVFEHYSWDGVTQRFEEVIHNWFE' A
#
# COMPACT_ATOMS: atom_id res chain seq x y z
N VAL A 1 3.90 0.49 1.57
CA VAL A 1 4.00 0.59 0.09
C VAL A 1 5.33 0.01 -0.35
N LYS A 2 5.33 -0.97 -1.24
CA LYS A 2 6.55 -1.45 -1.91
C LYS A 2 6.79 -0.59 -3.15
N GLU A 3 7.90 0.13 -3.17
CA GLU A 3 8.24 1.09 -4.23
C GLU A 3 8.23 0.43 -5.61
N ASN A 4 7.55 1.05 -6.59
CA ASN A 4 7.35 0.53 -7.95
C ASN A 4 6.67 -0.84 -8.04
N THR A 5 6.10 -1.36 -6.95
CA THR A 5 5.36 -2.65 -6.95
C THR A 5 3.92 -2.44 -6.51
N THR A 6 3.68 -1.71 -5.42
CA THR A 6 2.33 -1.46 -4.90
C THR A 6 2.02 0.04 -4.79
N GLY A 7 2.90 0.89 -5.31
CA GLY A 7 2.79 2.34 -5.24
C GLY A 7 4.15 3.03 -5.35
N PHE A 8 4.16 4.33 -5.08
CA PHE A 8 5.33 5.20 -5.16
C PHE A 8 5.55 5.93 -3.83
N HIS A 9 6.80 6.22 -3.49
CA HIS A 9 7.19 6.96 -2.30
C HIS A 9 7.36 8.44 -2.60
N LEU A 10 6.93 9.26 -1.65
CA LEU A 10 7.28 10.68 -1.61
C LEU A 10 8.72 10.82 -1.12
N LYS A 11 9.46 11.74 -1.72
CA LYS A 11 10.83 12.03 -1.34
C LYS A 11 10.90 13.04 -0.21
N GLU A 12 11.89 12.84 0.66
CA GLU A 12 12.27 13.84 1.66
C GLU A 12 13.20 14.91 1.06
N PRO A 13 13.10 16.18 1.48
CA PRO A 13 12.12 16.70 2.44
C PRO A 13 10.72 16.78 1.82
N MET A 14 9.68 16.43 2.58
CA MET A 14 8.28 16.57 2.12
C MET A 14 7.85 18.04 2.08
N THR A 15 8.11 18.68 0.94
CA THR A 15 7.70 20.06 0.62
C THR A 15 6.66 20.03 -0.49
N ALA A 16 5.93 21.14 -0.69
CA ALA A 16 4.98 21.23 -1.80
C ALA A 16 5.65 20.98 -3.16
N ASP A 17 6.87 21.48 -3.36
CA ASP A 17 7.62 21.33 -4.61
C ASP A 17 8.07 19.88 -4.84
N SER A 18 8.61 19.21 -3.81
CA SER A 18 9.02 17.80 -3.94
C SER A 18 7.82 16.88 -4.16
N ILE A 19 6.70 17.12 -3.47
CA ILE A 19 5.45 16.37 -3.68
C ILE A 19 4.92 16.59 -5.10
N SER A 20 4.92 17.84 -5.59
CA SER A 20 4.50 18.14 -6.96
C SER A 20 5.37 17.40 -7.99
N SER A 21 6.69 17.44 -7.81
CA SER A 21 7.62 16.71 -8.68
C SER A 21 7.41 15.21 -8.64
N ASP A 22 7.13 14.63 -7.47
CA ASP A 22 6.89 13.19 -7.34
C ASP A 22 5.57 12.79 -8.01
N ILE A 23 4.50 13.59 -7.88
CA ILE A 23 3.23 13.37 -8.60
C ILE A 23 3.47 13.37 -10.11
N LEU A 24 4.16 14.39 -10.65
CA LEU A 24 4.42 14.48 -12.08
C LEU A 24 5.25 13.29 -12.58
N LYS A 25 6.26 12.87 -11.80
CA LYS A 25 7.07 11.70 -12.12
C LYS A 25 6.23 10.41 -12.13
N THR A 26 5.35 10.24 -11.14
CA THR A 26 4.45 9.09 -11.06
C THR A 26 3.48 9.06 -12.24
N LEU A 27 2.89 10.20 -12.61
CA LEU A 27 1.97 10.30 -13.75
C LEU A 27 2.66 10.01 -15.09
N ALA A 28 3.95 10.31 -15.20
CA ALA A 28 4.76 9.99 -16.38
C ALA A 28 5.26 8.53 -16.43
N ASN A 29 5.01 7.72 -15.40
CA ASN A 29 5.49 6.35 -15.35
C ASN A 29 4.66 5.45 -16.30
N PRO A 30 5.26 4.79 -17.30
CA PRO A 30 4.53 3.93 -18.23
C PRO A 30 3.84 2.74 -17.54
N GLU A 31 4.36 2.31 -16.39
CA GLU A 31 3.84 1.17 -15.62
C GLU A 31 2.81 1.59 -14.56
N LEU A 32 2.35 2.84 -14.55
CA LEU A 32 1.43 3.38 -13.52
C LEU A 32 0.22 2.46 -13.28
N THR A 33 -0.44 2.02 -14.35
CA THR A 33 -1.61 1.14 -14.28
C THR A 33 -1.26 -0.24 -13.73
N ALA A 34 -0.11 -0.80 -14.12
CA ALA A 34 0.35 -2.09 -13.64
C ALA A 34 0.68 -2.05 -12.14
N VAL A 35 1.39 -1.01 -11.69
CA VAL A 35 1.69 -0.77 -10.27
C VAL A 35 0.41 -0.57 -9.45
N ALA A 36 -0.57 0.16 -10.00
CA ALA A 36 -1.86 0.35 -9.35
C ALA A 36 -2.62 -0.99 -9.19
N LYS A 37 -2.64 -1.82 -10.23
CA LYS A 37 -3.28 -3.13 -10.20
C LYS A 37 -2.60 -4.09 -9.21
N GLN A 38 -1.27 -4.16 -9.24
CA GLN A 38 -0.49 -4.94 -8.27
C GLN A 38 -0.72 -4.47 -6.83
N GLY A 39 -0.88 -3.16 -6.61
CA GLY A 39 -1.24 -2.62 -5.30
C GLY A 39 -2.61 -3.09 -4.81
N GLN A 40 -3.61 -3.11 -5.69
CA GLN A 40 -4.95 -3.63 -5.37
C GLN A 40 -4.90 -5.12 -5.02
N ASP A 41 -4.24 -5.93 -5.85
CA ASP A 41 -4.14 -7.38 -5.67
C ASP A 41 -3.39 -7.73 -4.36
N PHE A 42 -2.28 -7.04 -4.09
CA PHE A 42 -1.53 -7.23 -2.85
C PHE A 42 -2.37 -6.96 -1.60
N VAL A 43 -3.18 -5.88 -1.61
CA VAL A 43 -4.07 -5.55 -0.49
C VAL A 43 -5.15 -6.61 -0.32
N PHE A 44 -5.76 -7.06 -1.42
CA PHE A 44 -6.78 -8.11 -1.37
C PHE A 44 -6.24 -9.43 -0.80
N GLU A 45 -5.03 -9.84 -1.21
CA GLU A 45 -4.41 -11.08 -0.76
C GLU A 45 -3.97 -11.05 0.71
N HIS A 46 -3.44 -9.92 1.20
CA HIS A 46 -2.77 -9.86 2.50
C HIS A 46 -3.59 -9.20 3.61
N TYR A 47 -4.60 -8.41 3.25
CA TYR A 47 -5.41 -7.63 4.18
C TYR A 47 -6.90 -7.80 3.92
N SER A 48 -7.33 -8.99 3.54
CA SER A 48 -8.76 -9.30 3.46
C SER A 48 -9.42 -9.06 4.83
N TRP A 49 -10.65 -8.55 4.82
CA TRP A 49 -11.42 -8.37 6.06
C TRP A 49 -11.54 -9.69 6.83
N ASP A 50 -11.68 -10.81 6.12
CA ASP A 50 -11.71 -12.15 6.71
C ASP A 50 -10.41 -12.49 7.44
N GLY A 51 -9.25 -12.24 6.82
CA GLY A 51 -7.94 -12.51 7.43
C GLY A 51 -7.65 -11.62 8.64
N VAL A 52 -8.04 -10.34 8.58
CA VAL A 52 -7.93 -9.42 9.72
C VAL A 52 -8.85 -9.85 10.87
N THR A 53 -10.08 -10.25 10.56
CA THR A 53 -11.06 -10.70 11.56
C THR A 53 -10.60 -11.99 12.22
N GLN A 54 -10.17 -12.98 11.44
CA GLN A 54 -9.64 -14.24 11.96
C GLN A 54 -8.47 -13.99 12.93
N ARG A 55 -7.52 -13.12 12.53
CA ARG A 55 -6.38 -12.84 13.41
C ARG A 55 -6.79 -12.14 14.70
N PHE A 56 -7.82 -11.29 14.64
CA PHE A 56 -8.37 -10.63 15.81
C PHE A 56 -9.07 -11.62 16.75
N GLU A 57 -9.86 -12.55 16.20
CA GLU A 57 -10.51 -13.63 16.95
C GLU A 57 -9.49 -14.53 17.66
N GLU A 58 -8.41 -14.92 16.98
CA GLU A 58 -7.32 -15.70 17.56
C GLU A 58 -6.68 -15.00 18.76
N VAL A 59 -6.45 -13.69 18.66
CA VAL A 59 -5.86 -12.91 19.77
C VAL A 59 -6.82 -12.83 20.96
N ILE A 60 -8.11 -12.59 20.72
CA ILE A 60 -9.12 -12.58 21.78
C ILE A 60 -9.18 -13.95 22.47
N HIS A 61 -9.21 -15.04 21.71
CA HIS A 61 -9.28 -16.38 22.27
C HIS A 61 -8.08 -16.66 23.19
N ASN A 62 -6.87 -16.34 22.74
CA ASN A 62 -5.64 -16.49 23.53
C ASN A 62 -5.59 -15.63 24.81
N TRP A 63 -6.46 -14.62 24.97
CA TRP A 63 -6.55 -13.85 26.22
C TRP A 63 -7.43 -14.50 27.28
N PHE A 64 -8.37 -15.34 26.85
CA PHE A 64 -9.37 -15.96 27.73
C PHE A 64 -9.13 -17.45 27.96
N GLU A 65 -8.17 -18.07 27.27
CA GLU A 65 -7.56 -19.37 27.59
C GLU A 65 -6.30 -19.21 28.46
#